data_AF-A0A4Q3C1I8-F1
#
_entry.id   AF-A0A4Q3C1I8-F1
#
_cell.length_a   1.000
_cell.length_b   1.000
_cell.length_c   1.000
_cell.angle_alpha   90.00
_cell.angle_beta   90.00
_cell.angle_gamma   90.00
#
_symmetry.space_group_name_H-M   'P 1'
#
loop_
_entity.id
_entity.type
_entity.pdbx_description
1 polymer ?
#
loop_
_entity_poly.entity_id
_entity_poly.type
_entity_poly.pdbx_seq_one_letter_code
_entity_poly.pdbx_strand_id
1 'polypeptide(L)'
;YFAMRKMHFAMRANALVVFPGGLGTFDELFEILALRQTGKSPPIPIVLYDRKFWEEVLNFQALVKHGVVSKVDETLFTYAETPEQAWEQCVKGGVMTRWLQEQHTT
;
A
#
# COMPACT_ATOMS: atom_id res chain seq x y z
N TYR A 1 -16.98 4.31 -17.02
CA TYR A 1 -16.64 5.71 -16.64
C TYR A 1 -16.25 5.91 -15.16
N PHE A 2 -16.42 4.93 -14.25
CA PHE A 2 -15.92 5.00 -12.86
C PHE A 2 -14.45 4.52 -12.71
N ALA A 3 -14.06 3.46 -13.43
CA ALA A 3 -12.69 2.89 -13.38
C ALA A 3 -11.57 3.87 -13.82
N MET A 4 -11.84 4.75 -14.79
CA MET A 4 -10.84 5.70 -15.31
C MET A 4 -10.38 6.72 -14.25
N ARG A 5 -11.25 7.18 -13.34
CA ARG A 5 -10.85 8.13 -12.28
C ARG A 5 -10.04 7.44 -11.17
N LYS A 6 -10.32 6.17 -10.86
CA LYS A 6 -9.55 5.38 -9.89
C LYS A 6 -8.11 5.14 -10.35
N MET A 7 -7.93 4.68 -11.59
CA MET A 7 -6.60 4.46 -12.17
C MET A 7 -5.74 5.73 -12.20
N HIS A 8 -6.32 6.90 -12.51
CA HIS A 8 -5.54 8.14 -12.57
C HIS A 8 -5.01 8.62 -11.22
N PHE A 9 -5.74 8.37 -10.11
CA PHE A 9 -5.28 8.71 -8.76
C PHE A 9 -4.19 7.75 -8.29
N ALA A 10 -4.43 6.45 -8.48
CA ALA A 10 -3.49 5.38 -8.18
C ALA A 10 -2.14 5.55 -8.87
N MET A 11 -2.15 5.85 -10.18
CA MET A 11 -0.92 5.96 -10.97
C MET A 11 -0.12 7.24 -10.72
N ARG A 12 -0.66 8.23 -9.98
CA ARG A 12 0.04 9.48 -9.65
C ARG A 12 0.44 9.59 -8.19
N ALA A 13 -0.04 8.69 -7.34
CA ALA A 13 0.35 8.66 -5.94
C ALA A 13 1.79 8.14 -5.82
N ASN A 14 2.58 8.76 -4.93
CA ASN A 14 3.93 8.27 -4.61
C ASN A 14 3.91 7.20 -3.52
N ALA A 15 2.78 7.04 -2.82
CA ALA A 15 2.51 6.04 -1.78
C ALA A 15 0.99 5.88 -1.60
N LEU A 16 0.58 4.76 -1.03
CA LEU A 16 -0.79 4.49 -0.62
C LEU A 16 -0.82 4.13 0.88
N VAL A 17 -1.60 4.88 1.66
CA VAL A 17 -1.90 4.54 3.06
C VAL A 17 -3.38 4.21 3.15
N VAL A 18 -3.71 3.00 3.61
CA VAL A 18 -5.07 2.46 3.66
C VAL A 18 -5.48 2.28 5.11
N PHE A 19 -6.51 3.00 5.51
CA PHE A 19 -7.13 2.90 6.84
C PHE A 19 -8.25 1.85 6.83
N PRO A 20 -8.66 1.34 8.01
CA PRO A 20 -9.84 0.48 8.13
C PRO A 20 -11.06 1.06 7.41
N GLY A 21 -11.75 0.22 6.66
CA GLY A 21 -12.83 0.68 5.78
C GLY A 21 -13.72 -0.45 5.25
N GLY A 22 -14.68 -0.06 4.42
CA GLY A 22 -15.66 -0.98 3.82
C GLY A 22 -15.28 -1.45 2.41
N LEU A 23 -16.27 -1.96 1.67
CA LEU A 23 -16.07 -2.54 0.34
C LEU A 23 -15.32 -1.63 -0.65
N GLY A 24 -15.55 -0.31 -0.61
CA GLY A 24 -14.83 0.63 -1.47
C GLY A 24 -13.33 0.68 -1.19
N THR A 25 -12.94 0.59 0.08
CA THR A 25 -11.54 0.53 0.51
C THR A 25 -10.88 -0.77 0.07
N PHE A 26 -11.59 -1.91 0.20
CA PHE A 26 -11.11 -3.19 -0.29
C PHE A 26 -10.93 -3.21 -1.81
N ASP A 27 -11.90 -2.67 -2.55
CA ASP A 27 -11.83 -2.57 -4.02
C ASP A 27 -10.56 -1.81 -4.45
N GLU A 28 -10.31 -0.64 -3.86
CA GLU A 28 -9.11 0.14 -4.14
C GLU A 28 -7.82 -0.55 -3.70
N LEU A 29 -7.79 -1.18 -2.52
CA LEU A 29 -6.63 -1.93 -2.05
C LEU A 29 -6.28 -3.08 -3.01
N PHE A 30 -7.26 -3.91 -3.37
CA PHE A 30 -7.03 -5.07 -4.22
C PHE A 30 -6.71 -4.68 -5.67
N GLU A 31 -7.30 -3.60 -6.20
CA GLU A 31 -6.93 -3.05 -7.51
C GLU A 31 -5.42 -2.72 -7.54
N ILE A 32 -4.92 -2.05 -6.49
CA ILE A 32 -3.52 -1.65 -6.41
C ILE A 32 -2.59 -2.85 -6.19
N LEU A 33 -2.96 -3.78 -5.31
CA LEU A 33 -2.19 -5.01 -5.10
C LEU A 33 -2.08 -5.82 -6.38
N ALA A 34 -3.16 -5.97 -7.15
CA ALA A 34 -3.15 -6.70 -8.42
C ALA A 34 -2.26 -6.00 -9.49
N LEU A 35 -2.31 -4.66 -9.56
CA LEU A 35 -1.45 -3.89 -10.45
C LEU A 35 0.03 -4.01 -10.06
N ARG A 36 0.35 -4.01 -8.77
CA ARG A 36 1.72 -4.20 -8.25
C ARG A 36 2.22 -5.61 -8.50
N GLN A 37 1.40 -6.62 -8.23
CA GLN A 37 1.70 -8.04 -8.48
C GLN A 37 2.02 -8.29 -9.96
N THR A 38 1.29 -7.66 -10.87
CA THR A 38 1.48 -7.83 -12.33
C THR A 38 2.52 -6.89 -12.95
N GLY A 39 3.17 -6.04 -12.14
CA GLY A 39 4.15 -5.05 -12.63
C GLY A 39 3.54 -3.94 -13.51
N LYS A 40 2.22 -3.75 -13.46
CA LYS A 40 1.49 -2.75 -14.27
C LYS A 40 1.38 -1.39 -13.58
N SER A 41 2.00 -1.22 -12.42
CA SER A 41 2.06 0.04 -11.67
C SER A 41 3.48 0.27 -11.11
N PRO A 42 3.94 1.53 -11.01
CA PRO A 42 5.20 1.87 -10.36
C PRO A 42 5.31 1.27 -8.94
N PRO A 43 6.54 1.02 -8.45
CA PRO A 43 6.76 0.55 -7.09
C PRO A 43 6.52 1.63 -6.07
N ILE A 44 5.24 1.81 -5.72
CA ILE A 44 4.81 2.67 -4.63
C ILE A 44 4.67 1.85 -3.35
N PRO A 45 5.06 2.39 -2.19
CA PRO A 45 4.78 1.76 -0.90
C PRO A 45 3.27 1.73 -0.64
N ILE A 46 2.81 0.59 -0.13
CA ILE A 46 1.46 0.39 0.36
C ILE A 46 1.56 0.15 1.87
N VAL A 47 0.84 0.95 2.65
CA VAL A 47 0.83 0.88 4.10
C VAL A 47 -0.60 0.63 4.55
N LEU A 48 -0.81 -0.45 5.30
CA LEU A 48 -2.06 -0.78 5.95
C LEU A 48 -2.02 -0.27 7.39
N TYR A 49 -2.87 0.69 7.71
CA TYR A 49 -2.97 1.26 9.06
C TYR A 49 -3.86 0.37 9.93
N ASP A 50 -3.50 0.17 11.21
CA ASP A 50 -4.17 -0.73 12.18
C ASP A 50 -4.06 -2.20 11.77
N ARG A 51 -2.94 -2.85 12.13
CA ARG A 51 -2.69 -4.25 11.77
C ARG A 51 -3.80 -5.18 12.26
N LYS A 52 -4.30 -4.95 13.48
CA LYS A 52 -5.27 -5.85 14.10
C LYS A 52 -6.53 -5.94 13.24
N PHE A 53 -7.03 -4.80 12.75
CA PHE A 53 -8.17 -4.78 11.84
C PHE A 53 -7.91 -5.66 10.60
N TRP A 54 -6.78 -5.45 9.92
CA TRP A 54 -6.47 -6.16 8.66
C TRP A 54 -6.23 -7.66 8.85
N GLU A 55 -5.54 -8.07 9.90
CA GLU A 55 -5.33 -9.50 10.20
C GLU A 55 -6.64 -10.21 10.54
N GLU A 56 -7.61 -9.49 11.15
CA GLU A 56 -8.94 -10.01 11.46
C GLU A 56 -9.80 -10.19 10.21
N VAL A 57 -9.83 -9.19 9.32
CA VAL A 57 -10.72 -9.19 8.13
C VAL A 57 -10.10 -9.82 6.88
N LEU A 58 -8.77 -9.92 6.81
CA LEU A 58 -8.04 -10.40 5.63
C LEU A 58 -6.83 -11.24 6.02
N ASN A 59 -7.03 -12.55 6.05
CA ASN A 59 -5.96 -13.51 6.33
C ASN A 59 -5.14 -13.84 5.05
N PHE A 60 -4.07 -13.07 4.80
CA PHE A 60 -3.17 -13.32 3.67
C PHE A 60 -2.51 -14.70 3.71
N GLN A 61 -2.18 -15.22 4.89
CA GLN A 61 -1.59 -16.55 5.03
C GLN A 61 -2.55 -17.65 4.53
N ALA A 62 -3.85 -17.47 4.73
CA ALA A 62 -4.86 -18.36 4.16
C ALA A 62 -4.88 -18.29 2.63
N LEU A 63 -4.77 -17.09 2.04
CA LEU A 63 -4.70 -16.93 0.57
C LEU A 63 -3.47 -17.63 -0.02
N VAL A 64 -2.31 -17.53 0.65
CA VAL A 64 -1.09 -18.24 0.26
C VAL A 64 -1.28 -19.74 0.40
N LYS A 65 -1.85 -20.22 1.52
CA LYS A 65 -2.14 -21.64 1.75
C LYS A 65 -3.07 -22.22 0.67
N HIS A 66 -4.05 -21.45 0.21
CA HIS A 66 -4.97 -21.86 -0.85
C HIS A 66 -4.38 -21.72 -2.27
N GLY A 67 -3.16 -21.19 -2.41
CA GLY A 67 -2.47 -21.06 -3.70
C GLY A 67 -3.06 -19.98 -4.61
N VAL A 68 -3.87 -19.07 -4.07
CA VAL A 68 -4.48 -17.96 -4.85
C VAL A 68 -3.65 -16.68 -4.81
N VAL A 69 -2.67 -16.61 -3.90
CA VAL A 69 -1.67 -15.54 -3.76
C VAL A 69 -0.31 -16.18 -3.52
N SER A 70 0.77 -15.56 -4.00
CA SER A 70 2.13 -16.06 -3.76
C SER A 70 2.71 -15.51 -2.47
N LYS A 71 3.64 -16.24 -1.84
CA LYS A 71 4.28 -15.77 -0.59
C LYS A 71 5.03 -14.44 -0.76
N VAL A 72 5.57 -14.17 -1.94
CA VAL A 72 6.25 -12.89 -2.22
C VAL A 72 5.29 -11.71 -2.25
N ASP A 73 4.00 -11.95 -2.52
CA ASP A 73 2.99 -10.88 -2.55
C ASP A 73 2.73 -10.28 -1.16
N GLU A 74 3.08 -10.97 -0.08
CA GLU A 74 3.06 -10.41 1.29
C GLU A 74 4.04 -9.23 1.45
N THR A 75 5.03 -9.12 0.57
CA THR A 75 5.98 -8.00 0.58
C THR A 75 5.45 -6.75 -0.13
N LEU A 76 4.26 -6.83 -0.74
CA LEU A 76 3.66 -5.71 -1.47
C LEU A 76 3.17 -4.59 -0.55
N PHE A 77 2.95 -4.88 0.74
CA PHE A 77 2.47 -3.92 1.72
C PHE A 77 3.19 -4.07 3.06
N THR A 78 3.04 -3.05 3.91
CA THR A 78 3.54 -3.01 5.28
C THR A 78 2.44 -2.55 6.22
N TYR A 79 2.65 -2.68 7.53
CA TYR A 79 1.70 -2.18 8.54
C TYR A 79 2.26 -0.96 9.27
N ALA A 80 1.35 -0.10 9.75
CA ALA A 80 1.67 1.00 10.65
C ALA A 80 0.57 1.18 11.72
N GLU A 81 0.97 1.57 12.93
CA GLU A 81 0.05 1.82 14.06
C GLU A 81 -0.04 3.33 14.40
N THR A 82 0.85 4.13 13.83
CA THR A 82 0.94 5.58 14.05
C THR A 82 1.19 6.32 12.72
N PRO A 83 0.78 7.60 12.60
CA PRO A 83 1.07 8.39 11.41
C PRO A 83 2.57 8.48 11.11
N GLU A 84 3.40 8.58 12.14
CA GLU A 84 4.86 8.67 12.03
C GLU A 84 5.44 7.38 11.44
N GLN A 85 4.98 6.22 11.91
CA GLN A 85 5.37 4.93 11.32
C GLN A 85 4.90 4.81 9.88
N ALA A 86 3.67 5.22 9.57
CA ALA A 86 3.17 5.18 8.19
C ALA A 86 4.05 6.03 7.26
N TRP A 87 4.43 7.22 7.72
CA TRP A 87 5.37 8.08 7.00
C TRP A 87 6.74 7.43 6.82
N GLU A 88 7.29 6.81 7.87
CA GLU A 88 8.56 6.10 7.80
C GLU A 88 8.53 4.97 6.76
N GLN A 89 7.45 4.19 6.69
CA GLN A 89 7.28 3.15 5.66
C GLN A 89 7.20 3.73 4.26
N CYS A 90 6.49 4.85 4.08
CA CYS A 90 6.44 5.57 2.80
C CYS A 90 7.84 6.02 2.34
N VAL A 91 8.64 6.61 3.23
CA VAL A 91 10.01 7.04 2.92
C VAL A 91 10.91 5.85 2.60
N LYS A 92 10.86 4.77 3.41
CA LYS A 92 11.58 3.52 3.16
C LYS A 92 11.23 2.90 1.81
N GLY A 93 9.97 3.02 1.39
CA GLY A 93 9.48 2.57 0.09
C GLY A 93 9.82 3.47 -1.09
N GLY A 94 10.60 4.54 -0.89
CA GLY A 94 11.09 5.39 -1.98
C GLY A 94 10.27 6.66 -2.23
N VAL A 95 9.39 7.08 -1.30
CA VAL A 95 8.84 8.43 -1.34
C VAL A 95 9.97 9.44 -1.11
N MET A 96 10.36 10.14 -2.17
CA MET A 96 11.40 11.15 -2.10
C MET A 96 10.85 12.44 -1.48
N THR A 97 11.33 12.75 -0.29
CA THR A 97 11.10 14.04 0.37
C THR A 97 12.11 15.05 -0.15
N ARG A 98 11.67 15.95 -1.02
CA ARG A 98 12.49 17.10 -1.46
C ARG A 98 13.00 17.95 -0.28
N TRP A 99 12.28 17.93 0.85
CA TRP A 99 12.56 18.67 2.08
C TRP A 99 13.62 18.05 3.02
N LEU A 100 13.94 16.75 2.91
CA LEU A 100 14.99 16.13 3.77
C LEU A 100 16.41 16.39 3.26
N GLN A 101 16.56 16.78 1.98
CA GLN A 101 17.87 17.20 1.45
C GLN A 101 18.27 18.59 1.94
N GLU A 102 17.32 19.46 2.27
CA GLU A 102 17.59 20.85 2.68
C GLU A 102 17.99 20.97 4.16
N GLN A 103 17.61 20.03 5.03
CA GLN A 103 17.91 20.07 6.47
C GLN A 103 19.33 19.57 6.87
N HIS A 104 20.14 19.13 5.91
CA HIS A 104 21.55 18.75 6.14
C HIS A 104 22.57 19.73 5.53
N THR A 105 22.12 20.94 5.16
CA THR A 105 22.96 22.00 4.55
C THR A 105 22.96 23.29 5.36
N THR A 106 23.03 23.21 6.70
CA THR A 106 23.35 24.36 7.55
C THR A 106 24.20 23.93 8.73
#